data_AF-A0A2T0H1J7-F1
#
_entry.id   AF-A0A2T0H1J7-F1
#
_cell.length_a   1.000
_cell.length_b   1.000
_cell.length_c   1.000
_cell.angle_alpha   90.00
_cell.angle_beta   90.00
_cell.angle_gamma   90.00
#
_symmetry.space_group_name_H-M   'P 1'
#
loop_
_entity.id
_entity.type
_entity.pdbx_description
1 polymer ?
#
loop_
_entity_poly.entity_id
_entity_poly.type
_entity_poly.pdbx_seq_one_letter_code
_entity_poly.pdbx_strand_id
1 'polypeptide(L)'
;MTQTPEPAQQRGTRFSGLALSSLVLGIIGVCGSIVPILNNLTAIAALVGVVLGIIALFGTRKVMAGIGTGLGVLALVATVAVQGMLVNAINEAGSPGGESSSSERPTPESSADSSSGSSTELDFGEKHTWPGGETISISEPGPYTANNQFLQPQQGKRYVQFDVHVVNDGNDEYNVGSVTITAQHGGKVAQQSYAAGDQFPNSELPPGDEVSYTMVFEIPEEPGELQVSVQPNAFAADTVYFTGKV
;
A
#
# COMPACT_ATOMS: atom_id res chain seq x y z
N MET A 1 56.53 -30.55 20.99
CA MET A 1 56.13 -29.34 21.74
C MET A 1 55.13 -28.59 20.86
N THR A 2 53.86 -28.72 21.20
CA THR A 2 52.70 -28.33 20.39
C THR A 2 52.30 -26.90 20.80
N GLN A 3 52.39 -25.92 19.90
CA GLN A 3 51.78 -24.59 20.11
C GLN A 3 50.40 -24.58 19.45
N THR A 4 49.37 -24.40 20.27
CA THR A 4 48.01 -24.06 19.83
C THR A 4 47.93 -22.54 19.63
N PRO A 5 47.45 -22.02 18.49
CA PRO A 5 47.21 -20.59 18.35
C PRO A 5 45.92 -20.17 19.07
N GLU A 6 46.03 -19.08 19.81
CA GLU A 6 45.00 -18.38 20.58
C GLU A 6 43.88 -17.81 19.67
N PRO A 7 42.59 -17.87 20.04
CA PRO A 7 41.53 -17.28 19.24
C PRO A 7 41.57 -15.75 19.34
N ALA A 8 41.70 -15.10 18.18
CA ALA A 8 41.65 -13.64 18.07
C ALA A 8 40.30 -13.10 18.63
N GLN A 9 40.37 -12.37 19.75
CA GLN A 9 39.25 -11.61 20.29
C GLN A 9 38.73 -10.60 19.26
N GLN A 10 37.57 -10.87 18.66
CA GLN A 10 36.82 -9.88 17.89
C GLN A 10 36.26 -8.81 18.84
N ARG A 11 36.91 -7.63 18.86
CA ARG A 11 36.40 -6.43 19.55
C ARG A 11 35.05 -6.01 18.94
N GLY A 12 34.00 -6.06 19.76
CA GLY A 12 32.63 -5.72 19.39
C GLY A 12 32.50 -4.34 18.71
N THR A 13 31.98 -4.37 17.48
CA THR A 13 31.60 -3.22 16.65
C THR A 13 30.27 -2.63 17.13
N ARG A 14 30.30 -2.01 18.30
CA ARG A 14 29.14 -1.35 18.95
C ARG A 14 28.67 -0.04 18.30
N PHE A 15 28.99 0.17 17.03
CA PHE A 15 28.51 1.29 16.20
C PHE A 15 28.05 0.90 14.79
N SER A 16 28.14 -0.38 14.41
CA SER A 16 27.68 -0.84 13.08
C SER A 16 26.16 -0.92 12.98
N GLY A 17 25.46 -1.18 14.10
CA GLY A 17 24.00 -1.27 14.12
C GLY A 17 23.32 0.07 13.82
N LEU A 18 23.74 1.15 14.49
CA LEU A 18 23.12 2.47 14.34
C LEU A 18 23.34 3.07 12.94
N ALA A 19 24.53 2.87 12.36
CA ALA A 19 24.82 3.32 11.00
C ALA A 19 24.04 2.53 9.94
N LEU A 20 23.81 1.24 10.17
CA LEU A 20 22.95 0.44 9.30
C LEU A 20 21.48 0.84 9.45
N SER A 21 21.01 1.08 10.68
CA SER A 21 19.64 1.52 10.93
C SER A 21 19.35 2.89 10.30
N SER A 22 20.27 3.85 10.37
CA SER A 22 20.08 5.16 9.73
C SER A 22 20.13 5.10 8.20
N LEU A 23 20.97 4.23 7.64
CA LEU A 23 21.01 3.99 6.19
C LEU A 23 19.70 3.35 5.72
N VAL A 24 19.22 2.33 6.43
CA VAL A 24 17.97 1.64 6.11
C VAL A 24 16.78 2.59 6.25
N LEU A 25 16.71 3.40 7.32
CA LEU A 25 15.65 4.42 7.45
C LEU A 25 15.74 5.51 6.37
N GLY A 26 16.95 5.92 5.98
CA GLY A 26 17.15 6.89 4.90
C GLY A 26 16.67 6.35 3.54
N ILE A 27 17.00 5.09 3.23
CA ILE A 27 16.54 4.41 2.01
C ILE A 27 15.02 4.24 2.04
N ILE A 28 14.43 3.81 3.16
CA ILE A 28 12.97 3.68 3.33
C ILE A 28 12.29 5.05 3.17
N GLY A 29 12.88 6.13 3.70
CA GLY A 29 12.35 7.48 3.53
C GLY A 29 12.36 7.96 2.08
N VAL A 30 13.42 7.63 1.33
CA VAL A 30 13.51 7.95 -0.12
C VAL A 30 12.54 7.09 -0.94
N CYS A 31 12.45 5.78 -0.66
CA CYS A 31 11.52 4.90 -1.35
C CYS A 31 10.05 5.22 -1.02
N GLY A 32 9.75 5.65 0.21
CA GLY A 32 8.43 6.11 0.63
C GLY A 32 8.02 7.47 0.06
N SER A 33 8.96 8.22 -0.52
CA SER A 33 8.71 9.53 -1.14
C SER A 33 7.99 9.45 -2.49
N ILE A 34 7.79 8.25 -3.04
CA ILE A 34 7.12 8.05 -4.34
C ILE A 34 5.59 7.94 -4.22
N VAL A 35 5.05 7.97 -2.99
CA VAL A 35 3.59 7.99 -2.72
C VAL A 35 3.20 9.38 -2.17
N PRO A 36 2.50 10.23 -2.95
CA PRO A 36 2.13 11.60 -2.55
C PRO A 36 1.25 11.71 -1.28
N ILE A 37 0.66 10.61 -0.80
CA ILE A 37 -0.35 10.59 0.28
C ILE A 37 0.27 10.44 1.69
N LEU A 38 1.56 10.07 1.83
CA LEU A 38 2.23 9.87 3.13
C LEU A 38 3.09 11.07 3.61
N ASN A 39 2.82 12.27 3.09
CA ASN A 39 3.65 13.48 3.23
C ASN A 39 4.02 13.85 4.69
N ASN A 40 3.16 13.60 5.69
CA ASN A 40 3.44 14.05 7.06
C ASN A 40 4.26 13.06 7.91
N LEU A 41 4.16 11.75 7.66
CA LEU A 41 4.89 10.75 8.44
C LEU A 41 6.33 10.56 7.91
N THR A 42 6.48 10.63 6.59
CA THR A 42 7.79 10.54 5.93
C THR A 42 8.62 11.79 6.17
N ALA A 43 8.01 12.98 6.29
CA ALA A 43 8.71 14.21 6.67
C ALA A 43 9.36 14.13 8.06
N ILE A 44 8.64 13.56 9.05
CA ILE A 44 9.19 13.39 10.41
C ILE A 44 10.29 12.31 10.41
N ALA A 45 10.05 11.18 9.73
CA ALA A 45 11.06 10.12 9.61
C ALA A 45 12.33 10.60 8.86
N ALA A 46 12.17 11.40 7.81
CA ALA A 46 13.27 12.01 7.06
C ALA A 46 14.02 13.05 7.91
N LEU A 47 13.32 13.90 8.67
CA LEU A 47 13.94 14.84 9.60
C LEU A 47 14.79 14.10 10.64
N VAL A 48 14.25 13.04 11.25
CA VAL A 48 14.97 12.20 12.22
C VAL A 48 16.18 11.51 11.56
N GLY A 49 16.01 10.99 10.34
CA GLY A 49 17.09 10.39 9.56
C GLY A 49 18.22 11.38 9.23
N VAL A 50 17.87 12.62 8.86
CA VAL A 50 18.83 13.70 8.60
C VAL A 50 19.57 14.09 9.87
N VAL A 51 18.88 14.26 11.00
CA VAL A 51 19.50 14.60 12.29
C VAL A 51 20.47 13.51 12.75
N LEU A 52 20.07 12.22 12.65
CA LEU A 52 20.93 11.10 12.97
C LEU A 52 22.12 10.94 11.99
N GLY A 53 21.91 11.26 10.72
CA GLY A 53 22.96 11.30 9.69
C GLY A 53 24.00 12.40 9.95
N ILE A 54 23.56 13.58 10.39
CA ILE A 54 24.46 14.68 10.77
C ILE A 54 25.30 14.31 11.99
N ILE A 55 24.72 13.65 12.99
CA ILE A 55 25.46 13.18 14.17
C ILE A 55 26.50 12.10 13.77
N ALA A 56 26.18 11.24 12.79
CA ALA A 56 27.09 10.22 12.30
C ALA A 56 28.32 10.79 11.55
N LEU A 57 28.25 12.01 11.01
CA LEU A 57 29.39 12.67 10.34
C LEU A 57 30.56 12.99 11.30
N PHE A 58 30.32 13.02 12.61
CA PHE A 58 31.37 13.21 13.62
C PHE A 58 32.07 11.90 14.04
N GLY A 59 31.74 10.75 13.42
CA GLY A 59 32.31 9.43 13.68
C GLY A 59 33.62 9.11 12.95
N THR A 60 34.34 8.09 13.43
CA THR A 60 35.74 7.73 13.13
C THR A 60 36.02 7.15 11.73
N ARG A 61 35.06 7.13 10.79
CA ARG A 61 35.23 6.58 9.43
C ARG A 61 34.78 7.56 8.33
N LYS A 62 35.45 8.72 8.28
CA LYS A 62 35.19 9.84 7.37
C LYS A 62 35.14 9.47 5.88
N VAL A 63 35.91 8.46 5.44
CA VAL A 63 35.97 8.04 4.03
C VAL A 63 34.73 7.25 3.60
N MET A 64 34.23 6.36 4.48
CA MET A 64 33.04 5.54 4.18
C MET A 64 31.75 6.37 4.28
N ALA A 65 31.71 7.32 5.21
CA ALA A 65 30.64 8.30 5.32
C ALA A 65 30.60 9.24 4.10
N GLY A 66 31.77 9.68 3.59
CA GLY A 66 31.87 10.53 2.39
C GLY A 66 31.40 9.85 1.10
N ILE A 67 31.67 8.55 0.94
CA ILE A 67 31.17 7.78 -0.21
C ILE A 67 29.64 7.64 -0.14
N GLY A 68 29.10 7.35 1.05
CA GLY A 68 27.66 7.23 1.28
C GLY A 68 26.91 8.55 1.08
N THR A 69 27.44 9.67 1.59
CA THR A 69 26.85 10.99 1.36
C THR A 69 27.00 11.44 -0.09
N GLY A 70 28.13 11.15 -0.74
CA GLY A 70 28.33 11.45 -2.16
C GLY A 70 27.32 10.71 -3.06
N LEU A 71 27.15 9.40 -2.85
CA LEU A 71 26.15 8.59 -3.57
C LEU A 71 24.72 9.03 -3.25
N GLY A 72 24.43 9.39 -1.99
CA GLY A 72 23.12 9.89 -1.58
C GLY A 72 22.78 11.23 -2.24
N VAL A 73 23.73 12.17 -2.27
CA VAL A 73 23.55 13.46 -2.95
C VAL A 73 23.39 13.26 -4.46
N LEU A 74 24.17 12.38 -5.07
CA LEU A 74 24.07 12.09 -6.50
C LEU A 74 22.74 11.41 -6.87
N ALA A 75 22.25 10.50 -6.03
CA ALA A 75 20.92 9.91 -6.16
C ALA A 75 19.81 10.96 -5.98
N LEU A 76 19.96 11.88 -5.03
CA LEU A 76 18.99 12.97 -4.81
C LEU A 76 18.95 13.92 -6.00
N VAL A 77 20.11 14.29 -6.56
CA VAL A 77 20.20 15.10 -7.79
C VAL A 77 19.58 14.37 -8.98
N ALA A 78 19.84 13.07 -9.13
CA ALA A 78 19.23 12.25 -10.18
C ALA A 78 17.71 12.17 -10.03
N THR A 79 17.20 11.98 -8.81
CA THR A 79 15.75 11.96 -8.53
C THR A 79 15.11 13.31 -8.81
N VAL A 80 15.73 14.42 -8.40
CA VAL A 80 15.26 15.78 -8.72
C VAL A 80 15.30 16.04 -10.23
N ALA A 81 16.30 15.51 -10.95
CA ALA A 81 16.37 15.63 -12.41
C ALA A 81 15.27 14.82 -13.09
N VAL A 82 14.98 13.59 -12.65
CA VAL A 82 13.91 12.75 -13.20
C VAL A 82 12.53 13.35 -12.92
N GLN A 83 12.29 13.87 -11.70
CA GLN A 83 11.07 14.62 -11.39
C GLN A 83 11.00 15.91 -12.21
N GLY A 84 12.12 16.60 -12.39
CA GLY A 84 12.23 17.79 -13.22
C GLY A 84 11.88 17.52 -14.68
N MET A 85 12.35 16.41 -15.26
CA MET A 85 12.02 15.99 -16.62
C MET A 85 10.56 15.54 -16.76
N LEU A 86 10.01 14.89 -15.73
CA LEU A 86 8.58 14.55 -15.70
C LEU A 86 7.73 15.82 -15.67
N VAL A 87 8.07 16.80 -14.82
CA VAL A 87 7.40 18.11 -14.74
C VAL A 87 7.62 18.93 -16.02
N ASN A 88 8.79 18.85 -16.65
CA ASN A 88 9.07 19.55 -17.90
C ASN A 88 8.30 18.95 -19.08
N ALA A 89 8.16 17.63 -19.14
CA ALA A 89 7.33 16.96 -20.15
C ALA A 89 5.84 17.31 -19.99
N ILE A 90 5.38 17.51 -18.75
CA ILE A 90 4.02 18.00 -18.44
C ILE A 90 3.88 19.48 -18.83
N ASN A 91 4.92 20.31 -18.63
CA ASN A 91 4.93 21.72 -19.03
C ASN A 91 5.11 21.94 -20.54
N GLU A 92 5.86 21.09 -21.25
CA GLU A 92 6.01 21.17 -22.72
C GLU A 92 4.73 20.76 -23.46
N ALA A 93 3.88 19.95 -22.82
CA ALA A 93 2.54 19.63 -23.30
C ALA A 93 1.47 20.68 -22.92
N GLY A 94 1.82 21.68 -22.11
CA GLY A 94 0.89 22.64 -21.53
C GLY A 94 1.45 24.04 -21.47
N SER A 95 1.25 24.83 -22.53
CA SER A 95 1.23 26.28 -22.42
C SER A 95 0.09 26.83 -23.27
N PRO A 96 -0.79 27.62 -22.64
CA PRO A 96 -0.79 29.04 -22.97
C PRO A 96 -0.42 29.88 -21.75
N GLY A 97 0.30 30.98 -22.01
CA GLY A 97 0.76 31.97 -21.01
C GLY A 97 -0.40 32.64 -20.27
N GLY A 98 -0.19 33.47 -19.27
CA GLY A 98 1.00 34.08 -18.69
C GLY A 98 0.53 35.01 -17.56
N GLU A 99 1.49 35.45 -16.75
CA GLU A 99 1.46 36.69 -15.96
C GLU A 99 0.68 36.72 -14.62
N SER A 100 1.45 36.55 -13.55
CA SER A 100 1.56 37.38 -12.34
C SER A 100 0.31 37.95 -11.63
N SER A 101 0.14 37.46 -10.40
CA SER A 101 -0.06 38.24 -9.15
C SER A 101 -1.27 39.17 -8.99
N SER A 102 -2.30 38.71 -8.27
CA SER A 102 -2.60 39.12 -6.87
C SER A 102 -4.06 38.88 -6.48
N SER A 103 -4.22 38.21 -5.32
CA SER A 103 -5.25 38.35 -4.29
C SER A 103 -6.64 38.89 -4.66
N GLU A 104 -7.68 38.06 -4.47
CA GLU A 104 -8.56 38.10 -3.29
C GLU A 104 -9.70 37.04 -3.39
N ARG A 105 -10.01 36.42 -2.26
CA ARG A 105 -11.09 35.42 -2.01
C ARG A 105 -12.43 36.17 -1.87
N PRO A 106 -13.62 35.68 -2.31
CA PRO A 106 -14.24 34.42 -1.85
C PRO A 106 -15.03 33.56 -2.87
N THR A 107 -15.18 32.29 -2.48
CA THR A 107 -16.00 31.19 -3.04
C THR A 107 -17.51 31.49 -3.02
N PRO A 108 -18.41 30.77 -3.77
CA PRO A 108 -18.27 29.35 -4.17
C PRO A 108 -18.80 28.93 -5.58
N GLU A 109 -18.54 27.65 -5.87
CA GLU A 109 -19.19 26.71 -6.81
C GLU A 109 -18.67 26.47 -8.24
N SER A 110 -18.44 25.16 -8.46
CA SER A 110 -18.44 24.33 -9.66
C SER A 110 -17.48 24.63 -10.80
N SER A 111 -16.33 23.96 -10.74
CA SER A 111 -16.10 22.71 -11.48
C SER A 111 -14.59 22.45 -11.50
N ALA A 112 -14.10 21.65 -10.56
CA ALA A 112 -12.73 21.16 -10.58
C ALA A 112 -12.75 19.69 -10.99
N ASP A 113 -12.60 19.47 -12.28
CA ASP A 113 -12.25 18.18 -12.86
C ASP A 113 -10.92 17.72 -12.26
N SER A 114 -10.92 16.50 -11.75
CA SER A 114 -9.98 15.95 -10.79
C SER A 114 -9.18 14.85 -11.47
N SER A 115 -7.89 15.08 -11.75
CA SER A 115 -7.00 13.99 -12.18
C SER A 115 -6.32 13.37 -10.95
N SER A 116 -7.05 12.48 -10.28
CA SER A 116 -6.55 11.50 -9.29
C SER A 116 -6.56 10.11 -9.95
N GLY A 117 -5.72 9.18 -9.47
CA GLY A 117 -5.66 7.80 -9.99
C GLY A 117 -7.04 7.17 -10.17
N SER A 118 -7.24 6.44 -11.27
CA SER A 118 -8.54 5.89 -11.65
C SER A 118 -8.99 4.81 -10.67
N SER A 119 -9.82 5.18 -9.69
CA SER A 119 -10.62 4.23 -8.93
C SER A 119 -11.80 3.76 -9.78
N THR A 120 -11.91 2.46 -10.02
CA THR A 120 -13.08 1.88 -10.71
C THR A 120 -14.10 1.46 -9.67
N GLU A 121 -15.33 1.97 -9.76
CA GLU A 121 -16.44 1.60 -8.89
C GLU A 121 -17.42 0.69 -9.66
N LEU A 122 -17.85 -0.40 -9.03
CA LEU A 122 -18.73 -1.43 -9.58
C LEU A 122 -19.84 -1.78 -8.59
N ASP A 123 -20.95 -2.29 -9.11
CA ASP A 123 -22.00 -2.91 -8.31
C ASP A 123 -21.58 -4.32 -7.86
N PHE A 124 -22.09 -4.79 -6.73
CA PHE A 124 -21.91 -6.19 -6.34
C PHE A 124 -22.49 -7.14 -7.41
N GLY A 125 -21.77 -8.23 -7.69
CA GLY A 125 -22.07 -9.20 -8.74
C GLY A 125 -21.41 -8.89 -10.09
N GLU A 126 -20.91 -7.68 -10.30
CA GLU A 126 -20.13 -7.36 -11.50
C GLU A 126 -18.72 -7.98 -11.43
N LYS A 127 -18.08 -8.12 -12.60
CA LYS A 127 -16.74 -8.68 -12.76
C LYS A 127 -15.78 -7.62 -13.25
N HIS A 128 -14.55 -7.67 -12.76
CA HIS A 128 -13.44 -6.89 -13.30
C HIS A 128 -12.28 -7.79 -13.67
N THR A 129 -11.65 -7.52 -14.81
CA THR A 129 -10.46 -8.23 -15.29
C THR A 129 -9.27 -7.29 -15.30
N TRP A 130 -8.22 -7.64 -14.56
CA TRP A 130 -6.97 -6.89 -14.53
C TRP A 130 -6.07 -7.27 -15.72
N PRO A 131 -5.07 -6.44 -16.07
CA PRO A 131 -4.19 -6.69 -17.20
C PRO A 131 -3.40 -8.01 -17.15
N GLY A 132 -3.23 -8.60 -15.96
CA GLY A 132 -2.58 -9.91 -15.77
C GLY A 132 -3.48 -11.11 -16.14
N GLY A 133 -4.77 -10.87 -16.39
CA GLY A 133 -5.75 -11.92 -16.68
C GLY A 133 -6.51 -12.39 -15.44
N GLU A 134 -6.30 -11.78 -14.28
CA GLU A 134 -7.11 -12.06 -13.10
C GLU A 134 -8.49 -11.45 -13.27
N THR A 135 -9.55 -12.25 -13.22
CA THR A 135 -10.93 -11.76 -13.18
C THR A 135 -11.51 -12.01 -11.80
N ILE A 136 -11.95 -10.95 -11.11
CA ILE A 136 -12.52 -11.06 -9.75
C ILE A 136 -13.91 -10.40 -9.71
N SER A 137 -14.83 -11.06 -9.01
CA SER A 137 -16.14 -10.50 -8.64
C SER A 137 -16.47 -10.77 -7.19
N ILE A 138 -17.26 -9.88 -6.60
CA ILE A 138 -17.79 -9.98 -5.23
C ILE A 138 -19.30 -10.18 -5.32
N SER A 139 -19.84 -11.22 -4.71
CA SER A 139 -21.29 -11.48 -4.70
C SER A 139 -22.07 -10.39 -3.96
N GLU A 140 -23.40 -10.38 -4.12
CA GLU A 140 -24.26 -9.59 -3.24
C GLU A 140 -24.02 -9.96 -1.77
N PRO A 141 -23.80 -8.98 -0.87
CA PRO A 141 -23.57 -9.26 0.54
C PRO A 141 -24.84 -9.74 1.25
N GLY A 142 -24.68 -10.71 2.15
CA GLY A 142 -25.77 -11.27 2.94
C GLY A 142 -25.44 -11.37 4.45
N PRO A 143 -26.44 -11.62 5.31
CA PRO A 143 -26.20 -11.87 6.72
C PRO A 143 -25.50 -13.21 6.92
N TYR A 144 -24.50 -13.26 7.81
CA TYR A 144 -23.87 -14.52 8.24
C TYR A 144 -24.30 -14.89 9.65
N THR A 145 -24.72 -16.14 9.85
CA THR A 145 -25.04 -16.69 11.18
C THR A 145 -24.05 -17.82 11.48
N ALA A 146 -23.24 -17.64 12.51
CA ALA A 146 -22.32 -18.67 12.95
C ALA A 146 -23.09 -19.82 13.62
N ASN A 147 -22.76 -21.06 13.25
CA ASN A 147 -23.26 -22.26 13.93
C ASN A 147 -22.64 -22.47 15.32
N ASN A 148 -21.67 -21.63 15.71
CA ASN A 148 -20.94 -21.71 16.97
C ASN A 148 -21.29 -20.54 17.89
N GLN A 149 -21.79 -20.84 19.08
CA GLN A 149 -22.18 -19.85 20.10
C GLN A 149 -21.02 -18.98 20.61
N PHE A 150 -19.76 -19.39 20.40
CA PHE A 150 -18.58 -18.61 20.78
C PHE A 150 -18.10 -17.67 19.67
N LEU A 151 -18.62 -17.83 18.45
CA LEU A 151 -18.31 -16.98 17.30
C LEU A 151 -19.45 -16.00 17.08
N GLN A 152 -19.58 -15.04 17.99
CA GLN A 152 -20.60 -13.99 17.93
C GLN A 152 -19.95 -12.65 17.62
N PRO A 153 -20.61 -11.78 16.85
CA PRO A 153 -20.09 -10.45 16.61
C PRO A 153 -20.00 -9.66 17.92
N GLN A 154 -19.11 -8.67 17.97
CA GLN A 154 -19.01 -7.76 19.12
C GLN A 154 -20.34 -7.03 19.37
N GLN A 155 -20.55 -6.56 20.60
CA GLN A 155 -21.76 -5.82 20.97
C GLN A 155 -22.01 -4.62 20.02
N GLY A 156 -23.22 -4.54 19.46
CA GLY A 156 -23.62 -3.48 18.51
C GLY A 156 -23.12 -3.71 17.07
N LYS A 157 -22.65 -4.91 16.75
CA LYS A 157 -22.23 -5.32 15.41
C LYS A 157 -22.98 -6.56 14.95
N ARG A 158 -22.97 -6.77 13.64
CA ARG A 158 -23.43 -7.98 12.96
C ARG A 158 -22.37 -8.48 11.99
N TYR A 159 -22.49 -9.75 11.59
CA TYR A 159 -21.70 -10.28 10.49
C TYR A 159 -22.39 -10.03 9.14
N VAL A 160 -21.57 -9.68 8.16
CA VAL A 160 -21.93 -9.69 6.74
C VAL A 160 -20.96 -10.63 6.01
N GLN A 161 -21.48 -11.43 5.09
CA GLN A 161 -20.70 -12.30 4.21
C GLN A 161 -20.86 -11.91 2.76
N PHE A 162 -19.87 -12.26 1.95
CA PHE A 162 -19.97 -12.29 0.50
C PHE A 162 -18.97 -13.34 -0.03
N ASP A 163 -19.27 -13.85 -1.22
CA ASP A 163 -18.41 -14.77 -1.92
C ASP A 163 -17.48 -13.99 -2.84
N VAL A 164 -16.20 -14.36 -2.81
CA VAL A 164 -15.19 -13.88 -3.74
C VAL A 164 -15.02 -14.95 -4.80
N HIS A 165 -15.29 -14.60 -6.05
CA HIS A 165 -15.03 -15.47 -7.20
C HIS A 165 -13.82 -14.96 -7.94
N VAL A 166 -12.84 -15.85 -8.15
CA VAL A 166 -11.58 -15.55 -8.81
C VAL A 166 -11.40 -16.51 -9.98
N VAL A 167 -11.14 -15.97 -11.17
CA VAL A 167 -10.84 -16.71 -12.39
C VAL A 167 -9.47 -16.28 -12.89
N ASN A 168 -8.64 -17.23 -13.30
CA ASN A 168 -7.38 -16.95 -13.97
C ASN A 168 -7.56 -17.03 -15.49
N ASP A 169 -7.92 -15.93 -16.14
CA ASP A 169 -7.96 -15.79 -17.61
C ASP A 169 -6.58 -15.48 -18.22
N GLY A 170 -5.52 -15.48 -17.39
CA GLY A 170 -4.14 -15.28 -17.81
C GLY A 170 -3.54 -16.52 -18.48
N ASN A 171 -2.24 -16.43 -18.79
CA ASN A 171 -1.48 -17.54 -19.40
C ASN A 171 -0.50 -18.22 -18.44
N ASP A 172 -0.29 -17.63 -17.26
CA ASP A 172 0.59 -18.14 -16.21
C ASP A 172 -0.24 -18.63 -15.03
N GLU A 173 0.36 -19.45 -14.17
CA GLU A 173 -0.25 -19.88 -12.92
C GLU A 173 -0.44 -18.69 -11.96
N TYR A 174 -1.60 -18.59 -11.33
CA TYR A 174 -1.98 -17.47 -10.47
C TYR A 174 -2.21 -17.92 -9.02
N ASN A 175 -1.44 -17.35 -8.10
CA ASN A 175 -1.62 -17.60 -6.68
C ASN A 175 -2.73 -16.70 -6.10
N VAL A 176 -3.87 -17.30 -5.73
CA VAL A 176 -5.02 -16.58 -5.15
C VAL A 176 -4.70 -15.95 -3.79
N GLY A 177 -3.69 -16.48 -3.10
CA GLY A 177 -3.16 -15.91 -1.88
C GLY A 177 -2.59 -14.49 -2.04
N SER A 178 -2.38 -14.03 -3.28
CA SER A 178 -1.94 -12.66 -3.58
C SER A 178 -3.07 -11.63 -3.56
N VAL A 179 -4.35 -12.06 -3.68
CA VAL A 179 -5.50 -11.17 -3.69
C VAL A 179 -5.57 -10.36 -2.39
N THR A 180 -5.75 -9.05 -2.51
CA THR A 180 -5.96 -8.14 -1.38
C THR A 180 -7.40 -7.64 -1.37
N ILE A 181 -8.12 -7.93 -0.29
CA ILE A 181 -9.50 -7.50 -0.08
C ILE A 181 -9.62 -6.76 1.25
N THR A 182 -10.22 -5.57 1.22
CA THR A 182 -10.59 -4.84 2.43
C THR A 182 -12.03 -4.36 2.30
N ALA A 183 -12.67 -4.09 3.44
CA ALA A 183 -14.05 -3.60 3.45
C ALA A 183 -14.21 -2.40 4.38
N GLN A 184 -15.14 -1.52 4.02
CA GLN A 184 -15.59 -0.39 4.82
C GLN A 184 -17.11 -0.39 4.87
N HIS A 185 -17.68 0.04 6.00
CA HIS A 185 -19.11 0.24 6.18
C HIS A 185 -19.37 1.64 6.74
N GLY A 186 -20.16 2.45 6.04
CA GLY A 186 -20.44 3.83 6.43
C GLY A 186 -19.18 4.69 6.63
N GLY A 187 -18.16 4.48 5.79
CA GLY A 187 -16.87 5.18 5.87
C GLY A 187 -15.94 4.73 7.02
N LYS A 188 -16.25 3.63 7.71
CA LYS A 188 -15.40 3.03 8.75
C LYS A 188 -14.88 1.67 8.28
N VAL A 189 -13.64 1.35 8.60
CA VAL A 189 -13.05 0.04 8.29
C VAL A 189 -13.87 -1.08 8.96
N ALA A 190 -14.31 -2.03 8.14
CA ALA A 190 -14.93 -3.26 8.59
C ALA A 190 -13.85 -4.31 8.87
N GLN A 191 -13.98 -5.04 9.98
CA GLN A 191 -12.99 -6.02 10.40
C GLN A 191 -13.35 -7.41 9.86
N GLN A 192 -12.45 -8.06 9.14
CA GLN A 192 -12.65 -9.45 8.74
C GLN A 192 -12.64 -10.38 9.96
N SER A 193 -13.59 -11.32 10.00
CA SER A 193 -13.61 -12.43 10.95
C SER A 193 -12.94 -13.65 10.30
N TYR A 194 -11.71 -13.97 10.74
CA TYR A 194 -10.96 -15.12 10.21
C TYR A 194 -11.43 -16.48 10.76
N ALA A 195 -12.31 -16.47 11.77
CA ALA A 195 -12.91 -17.67 12.34
C ALA A 195 -14.27 -18.01 11.73
N ALA A 196 -14.79 -17.16 10.84
CA ALA A 196 -16.06 -17.30 10.15
C ALA A 196 -15.84 -17.26 8.63
N GLY A 197 -16.69 -17.95 7.87
CA GLY A 197 -16.49 -18.14 6.43
C GLY A 197 -15.43 -19.21 6.13
N ASP A 198 -14.91 -19.16 4.91
CA ASP A 198 -13.90 -20.11 4.45
C ASP A 198 -12.50 -19.65 4.86
N GLN A 199 -11.57 -20.61 4.95
CA GLN A 199 -10.17 -20.25 5.10
C GLN A 199 -9.70 -19.55 3.82
N PHE A 200 -8.94 -18.47 3.98
CA PHE A 200 -8.39 -17.75 2.84
C PHE A 200 -7.57 -18.71 1.95
N PRO A 201 -7.92 -18.86 0.67
CA PRO A 201 -7.27 -19.85 -0.19
C PRO A 201 -5.85 -19.39 -0.55
N ASN A 202 -4.88 -20.26 -0.32
CA ASN A 202 -3.53 -20.14 -0.85
C ASN A 202 -3.32 -21.17 -1.97
N SER A 203 -4.29 -21.26 -2.87
CA SER A 203 -4.28 -22.16 -4.01
C SER A 203 -3.64 -21.50 -5.21
N GLU A 204 -2.90 -22.29 -5.97
CA GLU A 204 -2.43 -21.92 -7.30
C GLU A 204 -3.51 -22.30 -8.33
N LEU A 205 -3.88 -21.34 -9.18
CA LEU A 205 -4.87 -21.50 -10.24
C LEU A 205 -4.14 -21.56 -11.59
N PRO A 206 -4.18 -22.71 -12.28
CA PRO A 206 -3.78 -22.79 -13.68
C PRO A 206 -4.60 -21.84 -14.58
N PRO A 207 -4.08 -21.50 -15.77
CA PRO A 207 -4.86 -20.79 -16.79
C PRO A 207 -6.21 -21.45 -17.09
N GLY A 208 -7.28 -20.67 -16.99
CA GLY A 208 -8.67 -21.08 -17.22
C GLY A 208 -9.41 -21.65 -16.01
N ASP A 209 -8.72 -21.88 -14.88
CA ASP A 209 -9.34 -22.37 -13.65
C ASP A 209 -9.93 -21.23 -12.80
N GLU A 210 -10.85 -21.59 -11.92
CA GLU A 210 -11.54 -20.68 -11.01
C GLU A 210 -11.63 -21.22 -9.58
N VAL A 211 -11.75 -20.33 -8.61
CA VAL A 211 -12.03 -20.66 -7.21
C VAL A 211 -13.01 -19.66 -6.62
N SER A 212 -13.80 -20.13 -5.66
CA SER A 212 -14.73 -19.30 -4.90
C SER A 212 -14.54 -19.54 -3.40
N TYR A 213 -14.61 -18.48 -2.60
CA TYR A 213 -14.50 -18.58 -1.15
C TYR A 213 -15.30 -17.49 -0.44
N THR A 214 -15.84 -17.84 0.73
CA THR A 214 -16.68 -16.95 1.54
C THR A 214 -15.82 -16.11 2.48
N MET A 215 -15.94 -14.79 2.42
CA MET A 215 -15.37 -13.90 3.44
C MET A 215 -16.46 -13.37 4.36
N VAL A 216 -16.13 -13.21 5.64
CA VAL A 216 -17.05 -12.65 6.65
C VAL A 216 -16.42 -11.44 7.32
N PHE A 217 -17.18 -10.35 7.42
CA PHE A 217 -16.78 -9.11 8.06
C PHE A 217 -17.75 -8.73 9.18
N GLU A 218 -17.22 -8.06 10.20
CA GLU A 218 -17.99 -7.41 11.25
C GLU A 218 -18.27 -5.95 10.89
N ILE A 219 -19.55 -5.59 10.85
CA ILE A 219 -20.04 -4.24 10.59
C ILE A 219 -21.03 -3.80 11.68
N PRO A 220 -21.24 -2.49 11.90
CA PRO A 220 -22.34 -1.99 12.73
C PRO A 220 -23.71 -2.61 12.35
N GLU A 221 -24.61 -2.70 13.34
CA GLU A 221 -26.00 -3.14 13.10
C GLU A 221 -26.80 -2.17 12.23
N GLU A 222 -26.43 -0.89 12.23
CA GLU A 222 -27.10 0.14 11.45
C GLU A 222 -26.96 -0.13 9.94
N PRO A 223 -28.01 0.16 9.13
CA PRO A 223 -27.90 0.09 7.68
C PRO A 223 -26.88 1.10 7.17
N GLY A 224 -26.15 0.73 6.13
CA GLY A 224 -25.15 1.63 5.54
C GLY A 224 -24.61 1.10 4.23
N GLU A 225 -23.81 1.93 3.58
CA GLU A 225 -23.06 1.51 2.40
C GLU A 225 -21.90 0.62 2.83
N LEU A 226 -21.83 -0.57 2.24
CA LEU A 226 -20.65 -1.44 2.23
C LEU A 226 -19.85 -1.12 0.97
N GLN A 227 -18.55 -0.88 1.16
CA GLN A 227 -17.58 -0.75 0.08
C GLN A 227 -16.49 -1.79 0.27
N VAL A 228 -16.29 -2.66 -0.73
CA VAL A 228 -15.25 -3.68 -0.74
C VAL A 228 -14.20 -3.30 -1.77
N SER A 229 -12.97 -3.06 -1.33
CA SER A 229 -11.85 -2.78 -2.22
C SER A 229 -11.13 -4.08 -2.60
N VAL A 230 -10.84 -4.27 -3.88
CA VAL A 230 -10.20 -5.48 -4.41
C VAL A 230 -8.99 -5.11 -5.25
N GLN A 231 -7.90 -5.84 -5.04
CA GLN A 231 -6.73 -5.87 -5.91
C GLN A 231 -6.30 -7.32 -6.12
N PRO A 232 -5.92 -7.74 -7.33
CA PRO A 232 -5.46 -9.11 -7.60
C PRO A 232 -4.10 -9.37 -6.96
N ASN A 233 -3.33 -8.33 -6.67
CA ASN A 233 -2.08 -8.41 -5.93
C ASN A 233 -1.70 -7.04 -5.35
N ALA A 234 -0.78 -7.01 -4.40
CA ALA A 234 -0.33 -5.79 -3.72
C ALA A 234 0.36 -4.75 -4.64
N PHE A 235 0.63 -5.10 -5.90
CA PHE A 235 1.29 -4.23 -6.89
C PHE A 235 0.37 -3.80 -8.02
N ALA A 236 -0.92 -4.18 -7.97
CA ALA A 236 -1.88 -3.78 -8.98
C ALA A 236 -1.97 -2.24 -9.06
N ALA A 237 -1.96 -1.72 -10.28
CA ALA A 237 -2.05 -0.27 -10.52
C ALA A 237 -3.42 0.29 -10.13
N ASP A 238 -4.47 -0.51 -10.32
CA ASP A 238 -5.85 -0.13 -10.09
C ASP A 238 -6.46 -0.90 -8.92
N THR A 239 -7.17 -0.17 -8.06
CA THR A 239 -8.06 -0.73 -7.06
C THR A 239 -9.49 -0.63 -7.57
N VAL A 240 -10.22 -1.73 -7.49
CA VAL A 240 -11.64 -1.79 -7.83
C VAL A 240 -12.45 -1.77 -6.54
N TYR A 241 -13.54 -1.00 -6.54
CA TYR A 241 -14.42 -0.84 -5.39
C TYR A 241 -15.81 -1.38 -5.73
N PHE A 242 -16.24 -2.41 -5.02
CA PHE A 242 -17.61 -2.92 -5.11
C PHE A 242 -18.46 -2.26 -4.03
N THR A 243 -19.57 -1.64 -4.42
CA THR A 243 -20.40 -0.86 -3.48
C THR A 243 -21.86 -1.30 -3.48
N GLY A 244 -22.53 -1.09 -2.35
CA GLY A 244 -23.94 -1.40 -2.19
C GLY A 244 -24.41 -1.22 -0.76
N LYS A 245 -25.74 -1.19 -0.55
CA LYS A 245 -26.33 -1.01 0.79
C LYS A 245 -26.57 -2.35 1.46
N VAL A 246 -26.23 -2.43 2.76
CA VAL A 246 -26.40 -3.64 3.59
C VAL A 246 -27.00 -3.35 4.94
#